data_AF-A0A849TDF2-F1
#
_entry.id   AF-A0A849TDF2-F1
#
_cell.length_a   1.000
_cell.length_b   1.000
_cell.length_c   1.000
_cell.angle_alpha   90.00
_cell.angle_beta   90.00
_cell.angle_gamma   90.00
#
_symmetry.space_group_name_H-M   'P 1'
#
loop_
_entity.id
_entity.type
_entity.pdbx_description
1 polymer ?
#
loop_
_entity_poly.entity_id
_entity_poly.type
_entity_poly.pdbx_seq_one_letter_code
_entity_poly.pdbx_strand_id
1 'polypeptide(L)'
;MKKIVFLGIFSLALINSAKAEYRVYQYYIKSKTNNITPPNAQLVTSTLDPSTYAAYHGGSLLVDISLLRSWICLGNTSKKEICTISEGRELSEEKSL
;
A
#
# COMPACT_ATOMS: atom_id res chain seq x y z
N MET A 1 -4.62 30.32 36.23
CA MET A 1 -5.47 29.40 35.43
C MET A 1 -5.68 29.86 33.99
N LYS A 2 -6.05 31.12 33.71
CA LYS A 2 -6.21 31.65 32.32
C LYS A 2 -4.97 31.51 31.41
N LYS A 3 -3.75 31.63 31.96
CA LYS A 3 -2.49 31.48 31.20
C LYS A 3 -2.24 30.03 30.72
N ILE A 4 -2.75 29.02 31.45
CA ILE A 4 -2.59 27.61 31.08
C ILE A 4 -3.55 27.25 29.92
N VAL A 5 -4.75 27.84 29.92
CA VAL A 5 -5.74 27.66 28.84
C VAL A 5 -5.23 28.25 27.51
N PHE A 6 -4.60 29.43 27.55
CA PHE A 6 -3.98 30.02 26.36
C PHE A 6 -2.82 29.19 25.82
N LEU A 7 -2.03 28.55 26.69
CA LEU A 7 -0.94 27.66 26.30
C LEU A 7 -1.46 26.41 25.59
N GLY A 8 -2.57 25.84 26.07
CA GLY A 8 -3.21 24.66 25.46
C GLY A 8 -3.80 24.93 24.07
N ILE A 9 -4.40 26.12 23.86
CA ILE A 9 -4.94 26.51 22.55
C ILE A 9 -3.81 26.74 21.53
N PHE A 10 -2.68 27.30 21.95
CA PHE A 10 -1.52 27.52 21.08
C PHE A 10 -0.88 26.19 20.62
N SER A 11 -0.85 25.16 21.46
CA SER A 11 -0.34 23.84 21.08
C SER A 11 -1.20 23.11 20.03
N LEU A 12 -2.51 23.36 19.95
CA LEU A 12 -3.38 22.74 18.95
C LEU A 12 -3.23 23.34 17.54
N ALA A 13 -2.63 24.53 17.40
CA ALA A 13 -2.46 25.18 16.09
C ALA A 13 -1.26 24.63 15.28
N LEU A 14 -0.41 23.79 15.89
CA LEU A 14 0.84 23.32 15.30
C LEU A 14 0.72 22.03 14.46
N ILE A 15 -0.46 21.41 14.39
CA ILE A 15 -0.67 20.10 13.71
C ILE A 15 -0.97 20.19 12.19
N ASN A 16 -0.80 21.36 11.55
CA ASN A 16 -1.30 21.63 10.19
C ASN A 16 -0.45 21.05 9.03
N SER A 17 0.31 19.97 9.20
CA SER A 17 1.19 19.46 8.13
C SER A 17 1.30 17.94 8.01
N ALA A 18 0.31 17.20 8.51
CA ALA A 18 0.25 15.75 8.24
C ALA A 18 -0.19 15.51 6.78
N LYS A 19 0.72 15.01 5.93
CA LYS A 19 0.35 14.44 4.63
C LYS A 19 0.09 12.95 4.83
N ALA A 20 -1.06 12.48 4.37
CA ALA A 20 -1.32 11.05 4.33
C ALA A 20 -0.35 10.38 3.35
N GLU A 21 0.09 9.17 3.67
CA GLU A 21 0.92 8.35 2.81
C GLU A 21 0.26 6.99 2.66
N TYR A 22 0.38 6.38 1.48
CA TYR A 22 -0.02 4.99 1.27
C TYR A 22 1.03 4.26 0.45
N ARG A 23 1.10 2.95 0.63
CA ARG A 23 2.02 2.11 -0.11
C ARG A 23 1.28 1.42 -1.27
N VAL A 24 1.94 1.39 -2.41
CA VAL A 24 1.52 0.64 -3.58
C VAL A 24 2.51 -0.48 -3.81
N TYR A 25 1.98 -1.62 -4.23
CA TYR A 25 2.71 -2.83 -4.53
C TYR A 25 2.45 -3.22 -5.97
N GLN A 26 3.49 -3.72 -6.61
CA GLN A 26 3.37 -4.41 -7.88
C GLN A 26 3.93 -5.82 -7.70
N TYR A 27 3.13 -6.81 -8.09
CA TYR A 27 3.48 -8.22 -7.95
C TYR A 27 2.87 -9.06 -9.05
N TYR A 28 3.50 -10.20 -9.31
CA TYR A 28 2.91 -11.24 -10.14
C TYR A 28 1.99 -12.10 -9.30
N ILE A 29 0.79 -12.39 -9.81
CA ILE A 29 -0.13 -13.38 -9.25
C ILE A 29 -0.22 -14.59 -10.16
N LYS A 30 -0.26 -15.78 -9.57
CA LYS A 30 -0.50 -17.04 -10.30
C LYS A 30 -1.49 -17.90 -9.52
N SER A 31 -2.49 -18.45 -10.21
CA SER A 31 -3.37 -19.46 -9.61
C SER A 31 -2.58 -20.74 -9.35
N LYS A 32 -2.67 -21.28 -8.13
CA LYS A 32 -2.17 -22.63 -7.78
C LYS A 32 -3.14 -23.74 -8.19
N THR A 33 -4.36 -23.37 -8.56
CA THR A 33 -5.38 -24.31 -9.07
C THR A 33 -5.33 -24.44 -10.58
N ASN A 34 -5.24 -25.68 -11.05
CA ASN A 34 -5.09 -26.03 -12.48
C ASN A 34 -6.33 -25.70 -13.35
N ASN A 35 -7.46 -25.32 -12.74
CA ASN A 35 -8.74 -25.09 -13.43
C ASN A 35 -9.15 -23.61 -13.56
N ILE A 36 -8.29 -22.67 -13.15
CA ILE A 36 -8.58 -21.24 -13.24
C ILE A 36 -7.74 -20.62 -14.36
N THR A 37 -8.43 -20.06 -15.36
CA THR A 37 -7.85 -19.33 -16.50
C THR A 37 -7.71 -17.84 -16.13
N PRO A 38 -6.59 -17.18 -16.48
CA PRO A 38 -5.47 -17.69 -17.27
C PRO A 38 -4.40 -18.42 -16.43
N PRO A 39 -3.73 -19.44 -17.01
CA PRO A 39 -2.67 -20.20 -16.36
C PRO A 39 -1.36 -19.40 -16.16
N ASN A 40 -1.28 -18.20 -16.73
CA ASN A 40 -0.08 -17.37 -16.76
C ASN A 40 -0.07 -16.38 -15.60
N ALA A 41 1.14 -16.06 -15.12
CA ALA A 41 1.32 -15.03 -14.12
C ALA A 41 0.79 -13.68 -14.64
N GLN A 42 -0.07 -13.03 -13.87
CA GLN A 42 -0.59 -11.70 -14.18
C GLN A 42 0.13 -10.65 -13.34
N LEU A 43 0.52 -9.54 -13.97
CA LEU A 43 1.07 -8.40 -13.26
C LEU A 43 -0.08 -7.58 -12.65
N VAL A 44 -0.06 -7.40 -11.34
CA VAL A 44 -1.06 -6.64 -10.60
C VAL A 44 -0.40 -5.47 -9.89
N THR A 45 -1.06 -4.32 -9.92
CA THR A 45 -0.72 -3.15 -9.11
C THR A 45 -1.84 -2.89 -8.12
N SER A 46 -1.54 -2.84 -6.82
CA SER A 46 -2.54 -2.72 -5.76
C SER A 46 -2.00 -1.96 -4.54
N THR A 47 -2.89 -1.43 -3.71
CA THR A 47 -2.55 -0.94 -2.37
C THR A 47 -2.52 -2.04 -1.30
N LEU A 48 -2.97 -3.26 -1.65
CA LEU A 48 -2.87 -4.42 -0.78
C LEU A 48 -1.45 -4.98 -0.83
N ASP A 49 -0.84 -5.22 0.32
CA ASP A 49 0.42 -5.98 0.38
C ASP A 49 0.16 -7.44 -0.04
N PRO A 50 1.21 -8.20 -0.41
CA PRO A 50 1.06 -9.57 -0.88
C PRO A 50 0.23 -10.48 0.04
N SER A 51 0.43 -10.38 1.36
CA SER A 51 -0.28 -11.22 2.32
C SER A 51 -1.77 -10.86 2.40
N THR A 52 -2.09 -9.56 2.40
CA THR A 52 -3.47 -9.07 2.40
C THR A 52 -4.16 -9.39 1.08
N TYR A 53 -3.48 -9.26 -0.06
CA TYR A 53 -4.05 -9.62 -1.35
C TYR A 53 -4.37 -11.12 -1.41
N ALA A 54 -3.45 -11.98 -0.94
CA ALA A 54 -3.70 -13.41 -0.85
C ALA A 54 -4.93 -13.70 0.01
N ALA A 55 -5.01 -13.12 1.22
CA ALA A 55 -6.14 -13.31 2.13
C ALA A 55 -7.48 -12.91 1.48
N TYR A 56 -7.52 -11.78 0.76
CA TYR A 56 -8.71 -11.33 0.05
C TYR A 56 -9.12 -12.26 -1.11
N HIS A 57 -8.16 -12.91 -1.77
CA HIS A 57 -8.38 -13.77 -2.94
C HIS A 57 -8.39 -15.28 -2.60
N GLY A 58 -8.74 -15.65 -1.37
CA GLY A 58 -8.93 -17.05 -0.96
C GLY A 58 -7.70 -17.73 -0.35
N GLY A 59 -6.66 -16.95 -0.02
CA GLY A 59 -5.50 -17.36 0.74
C GLY A 59 -4.33 -17.88 -0.09
N SER A 60 -3.20 -18.08 0.58
CA SER A 60 -1.92 -18.54 -0.01
C SER A 60 -1.95 -19.97 -0.57
N LEU A 61 -3.01 -20.73 -0.28
CA LEU A 61 -3.26 -22.06 -0.85
C LEU A 61 -3.76 -21.98 -2.29
N LEU A 62 -4.46 -20.90 -2.67
CA LEU A 62 -5.08 -20.75 -3.98
C LEU A 62 -4.28 -19.83 -4.90
N VAL A 63 -3.57 -18.86 -4.33
CA VAL A 63 -2.82 -17.85 -5.08
C VAL A 63 -1.36 -17.87 -4.66
N ASP A 64 -0.48 -17.85 -5.66
CA ASP A 64 0.94 -17.58 -5.51
C ASP A 64 1.22 -16.12 -5.87
N ILE A 65 2.01 -15.42 -5.05
CA ILE A 65 2.29 -14.00 -5.23
C ILE A 65 3.80 -13.77 -5.14
N SER A 66 4.37 -13.14 -6.17
CA SER A 66 5.77 -12.73 -6.20
C SER A 66 5.85 -11.21 -6.22
N LEU A 67 6.30 -10.61 -5.12
CA LEU A 67 6.53 -9.17 -5.04
C LEU A 67 7.62 -8.76 -6.03
N LEU A 68 7.32 -7.74 -6.85
CA LEU A 68 8.29 -7.17 -7.78
C LEU A 68 8.87 -5.86 -7.22
N ARG A 69 8.02 -5.01 -6.67
CA ARG A 69 8.41 -3.70 -6.12
C ARG A 69 7.29 -3.08 -5.31
N SER A 70 7.64 -2.06 -4.53
CA SER A 70 6.67 -1.20 -3.85
C SER A 70 7.15 0.24 -3.81
N TRP A 71 6.22 1.18 -3.71
CA TRP A 71 6.52 2.59 -3.59
C TRP A 71 5.53 3.28 -2.64
N ILE A 72 5.98 4.36 -2.01
CA ILE A 72 5.14 5.21 -1.17
C ILE A 72 4.61 6.37 -2.01
N CYS A 73 3.33 6.63 -1.90
CA CYS A 73 2.67 7.78 -2.49
C CYS A 73 2.19 8.75 -1.43
N LEU A 74 2.52 10.02 -1.65
CA LEU A 74 2.14 11.12 -0.79
C LEU A 74 0.78 11.67 -1.21
N GLY A 75 -0.07 11.99 -0.24
CA GLY A 75 -1.30 12.74 -0.43
C GLY A 75 -2.57 11.90 -0.46
N ASN A 76 -3.44 12.17 -1.43
CA ASN A 76 -4.85 11.80 -1.38
C ASN A 76 -5.08 10.29 -1.58
N THR A 77 -5.31 9.58 -0.47
CA THR A 77 -5.67 8.15 -0.42
C THR A 77 -7.06 7.83 -0.97
N SER A 78 -7.87 8.85 -1.30
CA SER A 78 -9.22 8.68 -1.88
C SER A 78 -9.24 8.74 -3.42
N LYS A 79 -8.10 8.94 -4.09
CA LYS A 79 -8.07 8.90 -5.55
C LYS A 79 -8.48 7.51 -6.04
N LYS A 80 -9.35 7.48 -7.06
CA LYS A 80 -9.77 6.24 -7.73
C LYS A 80 -8.63 5.56 -8.47
N GLU A 81 -7.68 6.34 -8.96
CA GLU A 81 -6.50 5.87 -9.66
C GLU A 81 -5.30 5.81 -8.72
N ILE A 82 -4.62 4.67 -8.74
CA ILE A 82 -3.40 4.42 -7.98
C ILE A 82 -2.26 5.23 -8.63
N CYS A 83 -1.48 5.94 -7.82
CA CYS A 83 -0.28 6.64 -8.30
C CYS A 83 0.69 5.68 -9.02
N THR A 84 1.32 6.19 -10.06
CA THR A 84 2.40 5.52 -10.78
C THR A 84 3.70 5.53 -9.97
N ILE A 85 4.63 4.65 -10.34
CA ILE A 85 5.94 4.60 -9.70
C ILE A 85 6.72 5.90 -9.84
N SER A 86 6.59 6.60 -10.96
CA SER A 86 7.26 7.88 -11.20
C SER A 86 6.70 9.03 -10.35
N GLU A 87 5.47 8.89 -9.86
CA GLU A 87 4.85 9.83 -8.93
C GLU A 87 5.17 9.53 -7.47
N GLY A 88 5.69 8.33 -7.19
CA GLY A 88 5.99 7.84 -5.85
C GLY A 88 7.48 7.74 -5.52
N ARG A 89 7.75 7.34 -4.28
CA ARG A 89 9.11 6.99 -3.81
C ARG A 89 9.23 5.47 -3.74
N GLU A 90 9.96 4.88 -4.70
CA GLU A 90 10.24 3.45 -4.71
C GLU A 90 11.03 3.02 -3.47
N LEU A 91 10.65 1.87 -2.92
CA LEU A 91 11.30 1.21 -1.80
C LEU A 91 12.16 0.07 -2.33
N SER A 92 13.45 0.05 -1.99
CA SER A 92 14.32 -1.08 -2.30
C SER A 92 13.81 -2.36 -1.63
N GLU A 93 13.89 -3.49 -2.33
CA GLU A 93 13.43 -4.80 -1.84
C GLU A 93 13.84 -5.05 -0.38
N GLU A 94 12.85 -5.15 0.50
CA GLU A 94 13.03 -5.71 1.83
C GLU A 94 13.27 -7.20 1.61
N LYS A 95 14.54 -7.63 1.64
CA LYS A 95 14.91 -9.05 1.61
C LYS A 95 14.08 -9.78 2.66
N SER A 96 13.05 -10.48 2.18
CA SER A 96 12.26 -11.42 2.98
C SER A 96 13.22 -12.48 3.52
N LEU A 97 13.50 -12.39 4.81
CA LEU A 97 14.39 -13.27 5.56
C LEU A 97 13.70 -14.60 5.86
#